data_AF-U7V7D2-F1
#
_entry.id   AF-U7V7D2-F1
#
_cell.length_a   1.000
_cell.length_b   1.000
_cell.length_c   1.000
_cell.angle_alpha   90.00
_cell.angle_beta   90.00
_cell.angle_gamma   90.00
#
_symmetry.space_group_name_H-M   'P 1'
#
loop_
_entity.id
_entity.type
_entity.pdbx_description
1 polymer ?
#
loop_
_entity_poly.entity_id
_entity_poly.type
_entity_poly.pdbx_seq_one_letter_code
_entity_poly.pdbx_strand_id
1 'polypeptide(L)'
;MEPDEFGRIIELQDAIEESDIFTRYSEYIDRVIEFTERNVIPLSEQPEVLREYVGHTRAYRCGSIDAAELERRRLELMKKPYAQKQEEAIAAHMDYLLWFEFLDGTTPEWQQDSHTSYLLDGLYKIQHGMALCEELYAHVMGTGSVS
;
A
#
# COMPACT_ATOMS: atom_id res chain seq x y z
N MET A 1 3.65 11.35 -15.05
CA MET A 1 4.75 11.56 -14.11
C MET A 1 5.78 12.40 -14.79
N GLU A 2 5.92 13.62 -14.28
CA GLU A 2 6.94 14.54 -14.73
C GLU A 2 8.33 14.10 -14.20
N PRO A 3 9.44 14.51 -14.83
CA PRO A 3 10.77 14.06 -14.45
C PRO A 3 11.17 14.38 -12.99
N ASP A 4 10.69 15.50 -12.46
CA ASP A 4 10.90 15.92 -11.07
C ASP A 4 10.10 15.06 -10.09
N GLU A 5 8.86 14.70 -10.42
CA GLU A 5 8.06 13.75 -9.62
C GLU A 5 8.70 12.36 -9.59
N PHE A 6 9.25 11.89 -10.71
CA PHE A 6 9.96 10.61 -10.77
C PHE A 6 11.19 10.61 -9.86
N GLY A 7 12.01 11.66 -9.91
CA GLY A 7 13.13 11.83 -9.00
C GLY A 7 12.69 11.84 -7.55
N ARG A 8 11.56 12.51 -7.25
CA ARG A 8 11.02 12.57 -5.89
C ARG A 8 10.54 11.22 -5.37
N ILE A 9 9.92 10.38 -6.20
CA ILE A 9 9.54 9.01 -5.81
C ILE A 9 10.77 8.20 -5.40
N ILE A 10 11.86 8.30 -6.16
CA ILE A 10 13.12 7.60 -5.82
C ILE A 10 13.66 8.10 -4.48
N GLU A 11 13.68 9.41 -4.25
CA GLU A 11 14.13 9.97 -2.96
C GLU A 11 13.28 9.47 -1.78
N LEU A 12 11.95 9.39 -1.94
CA LEU A 12 11.06 8.88 -0.91
C LEU A 12 11.27 7.39 -0.67
N GLN A 13 11.45 6.60 -1.75
CA GLN A 13 11.75 5.18 -1.68
C GLN A 13 13.03 4.94 -0.87
N ASP A 14 14.14 5.56 -1.29
CA ASP A 14 15.44 5.40 -0.64
C ASP A 14 15.35 5.81 0.85
N ALA A 15 14.72 6.94 1.13
CA ALA A 15 14.58 7.42 2.50
C ALA A 15 13.74 6.49 3.40
N ILE A 16 12.74 5.80 2.85
CA ILE A 16 11.97 4.78 3.58
C ILE A 16 12.83 3.53 3.77
N GLU A 17 13.43 3.00 2.71
CA GLU A 17 14.17 1.73 2.76
C GLU A 17 15.42 1.78 3.64
N GLU A 18 16.09 2.94 3.70
CA GLU A 18 17.26 3.18 4.55
C GLU A 18 16.88 3.51 6.01
N SER A 19 15.60 3.61 6.34
CA SER A 19 15.14 4.04 7.67
C SER A 19 15.11 2.92 8.71
N ASP A 20 15.22 3.32 9.99
CA ASP A 20 15.02 2.42 11.13
C ASP A 20 13.61 1.80 11.17
N ILE A 21 12.60 2.46 10.62
CA ILE A 21 11.24 1.91 10.61
C ILE A 21 11.14 0.73 9.63
N PHE A 22 11.85 0.77 8.51
CA PHE A 22 11.84 -0.31 7.53
C PHE A 22 12.51 -1.59 8.06
N THR A 23 13.53 -1.45 8.91
CA THR A 23 14.13 -2.61 9.63
C THR A 23 13.14 -3.26 10.61
N ARG A 24 12.17 -2.49 11.13
CA ARG A 24 11.06 -2.98 11.95
C ARG A 24 9.85 -3.25 11.07
N TYR A 25 10.03 -4.13 10.09
CA TYR A 25 9.12 -4.31 8.97
C TYR A 25 7.65 -4.52 9.38
N SER A 26 7.39 -5.27 10.45
CA SER A 26 6.03 -5.43 10.98
C SER A 26 5.39 -4.09 11.39
N GLU A 27 6.13 -3.22 12.07
CA GLU A 27 5.68 -1.88 12.45
C GLU A 27 5.51 -0.97 11.23
N TYR A 28 6.39 -1.10 10.22
CA TYR A 28 6.23 -0.42 8.93
C TYR A 28 4.90 -0.80 8.26
N ILE A 29 4.60 -2.10 8.16
CA ILE A 29 3.34 -2.59 7.58
C ILE A 29 2.12 -2.11 8.38
N ASP A 30 2.20 -2.07 9.71
CA ASP A 30 1.14 -1.48 10.54
C ASP A 30 0.84 -0.02 10.15
N ARG A 31 1.89 0.80 9.97
CA ARG A 31 1.74 2.20 9.54
C ARG A 31 1.18 2.31 8.12
N VAL A 32 1.60 1.44 7.20
CA VAL A 32 1.05 1.42 5.82
C VAL A 32 -0.44 1.07 5.81
N ILE A 33 -0.86 0.10 6.62
CA ILE A 33 -2.27 -0.28 6.78
C ILE A 33 -3.07 0.88 7.37
N GLU A 34 -2.59 1.48 8.47
CA GLU A 34 -3.23 2.64 9.11
C GLU A 34 -3.36 3.83 8.15
N PHE A 35 -2.30 4.12 7.39
CA PHE A 35 -2.32 5.14 6.35
C PHE A 35 -3.40 4.87 5.30
N THR A 36 -3.46 3.64 4.78
CA THR A 36 -4.42 3.27 3.74
C THR A 36 -5.85 3.48 4.21
N GLU A 37 -6.17 3.05 5.44
CA GLU A 37 -7.51 3.23 5.98
C GLU A 37 -7.94 4.69 6.12
N ARG A 38 -6.98 5.56 6.46
CA ARG A 38 -7.26 6.98 6.72
C ARG A 38 -7.26 7.83 5.45
N ASN A 39 -6.42 7.50 4.48
CA ASN A 39 -6.15 8.41 3.35
C ASN A 39 -6.55 7.82 1.99
N VAL A 40 -6.53 6.49 1.83
CA VAL A 40 -6.87 5.84 0.55
C VAL A 40 -8.34 5.39 0.52
N ILE A 41 -8.78 4.64 1.53
CA ILE A 41 -10.15 4.10 1.58
C ILE A 41 -11.22 5.19 1.42
N PRO A 42 -11.12 6.37 2.07
CA PRO A 42 -12.15 7.41 1.94
C PRO A 42 -12.28 8.01 0.53
N LEU A 43 -11.30 7.78 -0.35
CA LEU A 43 -11.35 8.23 -1.74
C LEU A 43 -12.19 7.32 -2.63
N SER A 44 -12.53 6.11 -2.18
CA SER A 44 -13.32 5.15 -2.96
C SER A 44 -14.82 5.39 -2.81
N GLU A 45 -15.57 5.06 -3.85
CA GLU A 45 -17.03 4.94 -3.84
C GLU A 45 -17.54 3.76 -3.00
N GLN A 46 -16.67 2.80 -2.62
CA GLN A 46 -17.02 1.60 -1.87
C GLN A 46 -16.15 1.39 -0.61
N PRO A 47 -16.09 2.37 0.31
CA PRO A 47 -15.14 2.34 1.42
C PRO A 47 -15.34 1.14 2.37
N GLU A 48 -16.60 0.73 2.61
CA GLU A 48 -16.88 -0.42 3.49
C GLU A 48 -16.34 -1.74 2.94
N VAL A 49 -16.37 -1.92 1.62
CA VAL A 49 -15.81 -3.10 0.95
C VAL A 49 -14.30 -3.12 1.11
N LEU A 50 -13.64 -1.97 0.96
CA LEU A 50 -12.18 -1.89 1.13
C LEU A 50 -11.76 -2.14 2.59
N ARG A 51 -12.56 -1.69 3.57
CA ARG A 51 -12.30 -2.00 4.99
C ARG A 51 -12.40 -3.50 5.29
N GLU A 52 -13.30 -4.22 4.62
CA GLU A 52 -13.36 -5.68 4.72
C GLU A 52 -12.06 -6.33 4.26
N TYR A 53 -11.49 -5.87 3.14
CA TYR A 53 -10.20 -6.36 2.64
C TYR A 53 -9.04 -6.03 3.58
N VAL A 54 -9.00 -4.82 4.16
CA VAL A 54 -8.02 -4.53 5.23
C VAL A 54 -8.20 -5.48 6.42
N GLY A 55 -9.45 -5.84 6.75
CA GLY A 55 -9.75 -6.87 7.73
C GLY A 55 -9.07 -8.21 7.42
N HIS A 56 -9.03 -8.63 6.15
CA HIS A 56 -8.31 -9.83 5.72
C HIS A 56 -6.80 -9.69 5.86
N THR A 57 -6.22 -8.55 5.46
CA THR A 57 -4.79 -8.25 5.69
C THR A 57 -4.41 -8.40 7.16
N ARG A 58 -5.23 -7.86 8.08
CA ARG A 58 -5.01 -8.00 9.52
C ARG A 58 -5.19 -9.43 10.02
N ALA A 59 -6.22 -10.12 9.54
CA ALA A 59 -6.48 -11.51 9.90
C ALA A 59 -5.31 -12.41 9.52
N TYR A 60 -4.68 -12.15 8.37
CA TYR A 60 -3.47 -12.86 7.96
C TYR A 60 -2.31 -12.56 8.90
N ARG A 61 -2.04 -11.27 9.16
CA ARG A 61 -0.93 -10.85 10.04
C ARG A 61 -1.06 -11.33 11.48
N CYS A 62 -2.28 -11.60 11.98
CA CYS A 62 -2.49 -12.21 13.29
C CYS A 62 -2.59 -13.74 13.26
N GLY A 63 -2.41 -14.38 12.10
CA GLY A 63 -2.44 -15.83 11.92
C GLY A 63 -3.86 -16.45 11.98
N SER A 64 -4.91 -15.64 11.85
CA SER A 64 -6.30 -16.12 11.83
C SER A 64 -6.71 -16.68 10.46
N ILE A 65 -6.03 -16.27 9.38
CA ILE A 65 -6.12 -16.88 8.05
C ILE A 65 -4.71 -17.15 7.51
N ASP A 66 -4.60 -18.09 6.57
CA ASP A 66 -3.33 -18.41 5.91
C ASP A 66 -3.15 -17.63 4.60
N ALA A 67 -1.98 -17.78 3.97
CA ALA A 67 -1.65 -17.12 2.71
C ALA A 67 -2.57 -17.56 1.55
N ALA A 68 -3.07 -18.80 1.56
CA ALA A 68 -3.96 -19.31 0.52
C ALA A 68 -5.34 -18.65 0.59
N GLU A 69 -5.87 -18.47 1.81
CA GLU A 69 -7.11 -17.73 2.03
C GLU A 69 -6.93 -16.24 1.68
N LEU A 70 -5.80 -15.62 2.05
CA LEU A 70 -5.51 -14.24 1.68
C LEU A 70 -5.45 -14.06 0.15
N GLU A 71 -4.74 -14.93 -0.56
CA GLU A 71 -4.65 -14.91 -2.03
C GLU A 71 -6.02 -15.09 -2.68
N ARG A 72 -6.88 -15.94 -2.11
CA ARG A 72 -8.26 -16.08 -2.60
C ARG A 72 -9.01 -14.75 -2.51
N ARG A 73 -8.88 -14.01 -1.41
CA ARG A 73 -9.51 -12.68 -1.24
C ARG A 73 -8.93 -11.66 -2.21
N ARG A 74 -7.62 -11.67 -2.42
CA ARG A 74 -6.96 -10.85 -3.44
C ARG A 74 -7.54 -11.08 -4.83
N LEU A 75 -7.68 -12.33 -5.25
CA LEU A 75 -8.29 -12.70 -6.54
C LEU A 75 -9.78 -12.32 -6.64
N GLU A 76 -10.52 -12.30 -5.53
CA GLU A 76 -11.91 -11.82 -5.49
C GLU A 76 -12.00 -10.31 -5.74
N LEU A 77 -11.07 -9.52 -5.18
CA LEU A 77 -10.98 -8.07 -5.42
C LEU A 77 -10.72 -7.78 -6.90
N MET A 78 -9.76 -8.46 -7.52
CA MET A 78 -9.33 -8.21 -8.90
C MET A 78 -10.32 -8.64 -9.98
N LYS A 79 -11.35 -9.42 -9.63
CA LYS A 79 -12.41 -9.82 -10.57
C LYS A 79 -13.47 -8.74 -10.78
N LYS A 80 -13.48 -7.68 -9.97
CA LYS A 80 -14.50 -6.64 -10.06
C LYS A 80 -14.20 -5.71 -11.25
N PRO A 81 -15.20 -5.37 -12.08
CA PRO A 81 -15.01 -4.39 -13.14
C PRO A 81 -14.97 -2.98 -12.51
N TYR A 82 -13.93 -2.21 -12.83
CA TYR A 82 -13.79 -0.81 -12.41
C TYR A 82 -14.11 0.11 -13.59
N ALA A 83 -15.13 0.97 -13.42
CA ALA A 83 -15.52 1.93 -14.45
C ALA A 83 -14.67 3.21 -14.43
N GLN A 84 -14.12 3.55 -13.26
CA GLN A 84 -13.32 4.74 -13.04
C GLN A 84 -11.85 4.36 -12.83
N LYS A 85 -10.94 5.12 -13.46
CA LYS A 85 -9.50 4.89 -13.33
C LYS A 85 -8.99 5.02 -11.89
N GLN A 86 -9.58 5.94 -11.11
CA GLN A 86 -9.23 6.10 -9.71
C GLN A 86 -9.60 4.86 -8.89
N GLU A 87 -10.80 4.29 -9.09
CA GLU A 87 -11.22 3.04 -8.44
C GLU A 87 -10.33 1.87 -8.84
N GLU A 88 -9.92 1.78 -10.11
CA GLU A 88 -8.97 0.78 -10.58
C GLU A 88 -7.61 0.92 -9.90
N ALA A 89 -7.10 2.15 -9.74
CA ALA A 89 -5.85 2.43 -9.02
C ALA A 89 -5.96 2.11 -7.51
N ILE A 90 -7.08 2.45 -6.88
CA ILE A 90 -7.34 2.09 -5.47
C ILE A 90 -7.39 0.56 -5.34
N ALA A 91 -8.06 -0.14 -6.24
CA ALA A 91 -8.10 -1.60 -6.23
C ALA A 91 -6.72 -2.24 -6.41
N ALA A 92 -5.88 -1.68 -7.29
CA ALA A 92 -4.50 -2.13 -7.46
C ALA A 92 -3.65 -1.90 -6.19
N HIS A 93 -3.81 -0.77 -5.51
CA HIS A 93 -3.19 -0.53 -4.20
C HIS A 93 -3.68 -1.52 -3.14
N MET A 94 -4.98 -1.82 -3.14
CA MET A 94 -5.58 -2.79 -2.22
C MET A 94 -5.17 -4.24 -2.51
N ASP A 95 -4.99 -4.62 -3.78
CA ASP A 95 -4.42 -5.90 -4.19
C ASP A 95 -3.04 -6.10 -3.56
N TYR A 96 -2.24 -5.04 -3.57
CA TYR A 96 -0.91 -5.03 -3.01
C TYR A 96 -0.90 -5.25 -1.48
N LEU A 97 -1.86 -4.65 -0.76
CA LEU A 97 -2.04 -4.89 0.68
C LEU A 97 -2.57 -6.29 1.03
N LEU A 98 -3.03 -7.04 0.05
CA LEU A 98 -3.43 -8.44 0.20
C LEU A 98 -2.34 -9.40 -0.28
N TRP A 99 -1.19 -8.90 -0.71
CA TRP A 99 -0.10 -9.73 -1.20
C TRP A 99 0.79 -10.20 -0.05
N PHE A 100 0.78 -11.49 0.25
CA PHE A 100 1.46 -12.02 1.44
C PHE A 100 2.98 -11.78 1.42
N GLU A 101 3.64 -11.87 0.26
CA GLU A 101 5.08 -11.58 0.17
C GLU A 101 5.41 -10.14 0.58
N PHE A 102 4.57 -9.18 0.20
CA PHE A 102 4.67 -7.80 0.67
C PHE A 102 4.48 -7.72 2.18
N LEU A 103 3.44 -8.36 2.74
CA LEU A 103 3.17 -8.30 4.19
C LEU A 103 4.28 -8.93 5.04
N ASP A 104 4.94 -9.95 4.51
CA ASP A 104 6.03 -10.68 5.18
C ASP A 104 7.42 -10.05 4.94
N GLY A 105 7.52 -9.05 4.06
CA GLY A 105 8.80 -8.43 3.70
C GLY A 105 9.70 -9.35 2.90
N THR A 106 9.12 -10.27 2.14
CA THR A 106 9.83 -11.19 1.25
C THR A 106 9.74 -10.67 -0.17
N THR A 107 10.88 -10.46 -0.84
CA THR A 107 10.91 -10.05 -2.24
C THR A 107 11.05 -11.30 -3.11
N PRO A 108 10.07 -11.61 -3.99
CA PRO A 108 10.22 -12.69 -4.94
C PRO A 108 11.42 -12.47 -5.87
N GLU A 109 12.13 -13.53 -6.25
CA GLU A 109 13.33 -13.44 -7.11
C GLU A 109 13.06 -12.82 -8.50
N TRP A 110 11.83 -12.89 -8.98
CA TRP A 110 11.41 -12.34 -10.26
C TRP A 110 11.07 -10.84 -10.19
N GLN A 111 10.94 -10.28 -8.99
CA GLN A 111 10.59 -8.88 -8.78
C GLN A 111 11.83 -8.00 -9.01
N GLN A 112 11.72 -7.03 -9.92
CA GLN A 112 12.83 -6.14 -10.28
C GLN A 112 12.86 -4.89 -9.41
N ASP A 113 11.69 -4.31 -9.13
CA ASP A 113 11.56 -3.11 -8.30
C ASP A 113 11.28 -3.48 -6.85
N SER A 114 11.57 -2.58 -5.91
CA SER A 114 11.27 -2.83 -4.51
C SER A 114 9.77 -2.79 -4.23
N HIS A 115 9.39 -3.37 -3.09
CA HIS A 115 8.02 -3.29 -2.62
C HIS A 115 7.56 -1.84 -2.37
N THR A 116 8.45 -1.00 -1.84
CA THR A 116 8.19 0.42 -1.61
C THR A 116 7.96 1.17 -2.91
N SER A 117 8.67 0.82 -3.99
CA SER A 117 8.47 1.41 -5.32
C SER A 117 7.04 1.16 -5.83
N TYR A 118 6.55 -0.08 -5.77
CA TYR A 118 5.18 -0.41 -6.17
C TYR A 118 4.13 0.29 -5.32
N LEU A 119 4.37 0.40 -4.01
CA LEU A 119 3.49 1.12 -3.10
C LEU A 119 3.37 2.61 -3.48
N LEU A 120 4.50 3.28 -3.71
CA LEU A 120 4.53 4.70 -4.07
C LEU A 120 3.93 4.96 -5.45
N ASP A 121 4.21 4.11 -6.44
CA ASP A 121 3.59 4.22 -7.77
C ASP A 121 2.06 4.00 -7.71
N GLY A 122 1.59 3.06 -6.89
CA GLY A 122 0.17 2.85 -6.62
C GLY A 122 -0.50 4.09 -6.06
N LEU A 123 0.08 4.71 -5.03
CA LEU A 123 -0.42 5.94 -4.44
C LEU A 123 -0.43 7.11 -5.42
N TYR A 124 0.64 7.27 -6.21
CA TYR A 124 0.71 8.28 -7.26
C TYR A 124 -0.45 8.13 -8.26
N LYS A 125 -0.76 6.90 -8.68
CA LYS A 125 -1.82 6.62 -9.66
C LYS A 125 -3.23 6.94 -9.16
N ILE A 126 -3.48 6.89 -7.86
CA ILE A 126 -4.82 7.16 -7.29
C ILE A 126 -5.23 8.62 -7.48
N GLN A 127 -4.30 9.56 -7.33
CA GLN A 127 -4.58 11.00 -7.45
C GLN A 127 -3.84 11.68 -8.61
N HIS A 128 -3.02 10.95 -9.36
CA HIS A 128 -2.11 11.48 -10.37
C HIS A 128 -1.22 12.60 -9.84
N GLY A 129 -0.62 12.40 -8.66
CA GLY A 129 0.24 13.37 -8.02
C GLY A 129 0.91 12.85 -6.75
N MET A 130 1.86 13.62 -6.24
CA MET A 130 2.74 13.22 -5.14
C MET A 130 2.11 13.27 -3.74
N ALA A 131 0.91 13.83 -3.59
CA ALA A 131 0.31 14.12 -2.28
C ALA A 131 0.26 12.88 -1.37
N LEU A 132 -0.34 11.78 -1.84
CA LEU A 132 -0.41 10.54 -1.05
C LEU A 132 0.96 9.92 -0.77
N CYS A 133 1.93 10.06 -1.68
CA CYS A 133 3.29 9.55 -1.50
C CYS A 133 4.02 10.30 -0.37
N GLU A 134 3.92 11.63 -0.36
CA GLU A 134 4.50 12.49 0.68
C GLU A 134 3.81 12.29 2.03
N GLU A 135 2.49 12.15 2.03
CA GLU A 135 1.72 11.86 3.25
C GLU A 135 2.06 10.48 3.82
N LEU A 136 2.21 9.46 2.96
CA LEU A 136 2.69 8.15 3.39
C LEU A 136 4.07 8.28 4.03
N TYR A 137 5.02 8.92 3.35
CA TYR A 137 6.36 9.15 3.86
C TYR A 137 6.32 9.82 5.24
N ALA A 138 5.59 10.92 5.39
CA ALA A 138 5.48 11.64 6.65
C ALA A 138 4.87 10.78 7.77
N HIS A 139 3.87 9.97 7.43
CA HIS A 139 3.20 9.06 8.35
C HIS A 139 4.13 7.92 8.79
N VAL A 140 4.78 7.23 7.85
CA VAL A 140 5.66 6.09 8.18
C VAL A 140 6.91 6.54 8.91
N MET A 141 7.45 7.72 8.61
CA MET A 141 8.61 8.27 9.31
C MET A 141 8.26 8.88 10.68
N GLY A 142 6.97 9.03 11.01
CA GLY A 142 6.54 9.70 12.24
C GLY A 142 6.88 11.19 12.26
N THR A 143 7.06 11.81 11.09
CA THR A 143 7.34 13.24 10.94
C THR A 143 6.06 14.06 10.78
N GLY A 144 4.90 13.40 10.64
CA GLY A 144 3.58 14.01 10.72
C GLY A 144 3.16 14.30 12.16
N SER A 145 3.09 15.58 12.53
CA SER A 145 2.51 16.01 13.80
C SER A 145 1.03 15.61 13.86
N VAL A 146 0.64 15.04 15.01
CA VAL A 146 -0.76 14.93 15.44
C VAL A 146 -1.39 16.33 15.31
N SER A 147 -2.33 16.47 14.38
CA SER A 147 -3.21 17.65 14.31
C SER A 147 -4.45 17.40 15.15
#